data_AF-A0A7Y5DRY8-F1
#
_entry.id   AF-A0A7Y5DRY8-F1
#
_cell.length_a   1.000
_cell.length_b   1.000
_cell.length_c   1.000
_cell.angle_alpha   90.00
_cell.angle_beta   90.00
_cell.angle_gamma   90.00
#
_symmetry.space_group_name_H-M   'P 1'
#
loop_
_entity.id
_entity.type
_entity.pdbx_description
1 polymer ?
#
loop_
_entity_poly.entity_id
_entity_poly.type
_entity_poly.pdbx_seq_one_letter_code
_entity_poly.pdbx_strand_id
1 'polypeptide(L)' 'MMCQRISGHIKLLNNPVVWMLQVDGIVVDIRQAPLELQELAFEQSYIPFIPSRQQ' A
#
# COMPACT_ATOMS: atom_id res chain seq x y z
N MET A 1 4.97 -9.08 -34.37
CA MET A 1 4.38 -9.68 -33.16
C MET A 1 5.45 -9.81 -32.10
N MET A 2 5.57 -8.84 -31.19
CA MET A 2 6.23 -9.03 -29.89
C MET A 2 5.90 -7.81 -29.01
N CYS A 3 4.71 -7.81 -28.41
CA CYS A 3 4.44 -6.93 -27.27
C CYS A 3 5.31 -7.44 -26.12
N GLN A 4 6.46 -6.80 -25.91
CA GLN A 4 7.32 -7.06 -24.76
C GLN A 4 6.50 -6.81 -23.50
N ARG A 5 6.09 -7.91 -22.87
CA ARG A 5 5.32 -7.99 -21.64
C ARG A 5 6.06 -7.19 -20.56
N ILE A 6 5.49 -6.06 -20.15
CA ILE A 6 5.99 -5.23 -19.06
C ILE A 6 5.83 -6.04 -17.77
N SER A 7 6.74 -6.96 -17.49
CA SER A 7 6.78 -7.74 -16.24
C SER A 7 7.58 -6.96 -15.19
N GLY A 8 7.02 -5.84 -14.73
CA GLY A 8 7.65 -4.99 -13.71
C GLY A 8 6.68 -4.49 -12.63
N HIS A 9 5.42 -4.94 -12.63
CA HIS A 9 4.35 -4.20 -11.95
C HIS A 9 4.20 -4.42 -10.43
N ILE A 10 4.80 -5.43 -9.81
CA ILE A 10 4.58 -5.69 -8.37
C ILE A 10 5.91 -6.12 -7.70
N LYS A 11 6.69 -5.15 -7.23
CA LYS A 11 7.75 -5.39 -6.23
C LYS A 11 7.53 -4.61 -4.94
N LEU A 12 6.69 -3.56 -4.98
CA LEU A 12 6.40 -2.70 -3.83
C LEU A 12 5.57 -3.40 -2.74
N LEU A 13 4.73 -4.37 -3.11
CA LEU A 13 3.89 -5.10 -2.15
C LEU A 13 4.68 -6.00 -1.21
N ASN A 14 5.82 -6.51 -1.66
CA ASN A 14 6.69 -7.37 -0.87
C ASN A 14 7.71 -6.60 -0.04
N ASN A 15 7.75 -5.27 -0.12
CA ASN A 15 8.63 -4.47 0.72
C ASN A 15 7.88 -3.99 1.97
N PRO A 16 8.06 -4.63 3.14
CA PRO A 16 7.32 -4.29 4.35
C PRO A 16 7.60 -2.87 4.87
N VAL A 17 8.73 -2.26 4.49
CA VAL A 17 9.11 -0.93 4.99
C VAL A 17 8.33 0.19 4.28
N VAL A 18 7.88 -0.03 3.04
CA VAL A 18 7.17 0.98 2.24
C VAL A 18 5.79 1.32 2.84
N TRP A 19 5.24 0.42 3.65
CA TRP A 19 3.89 0.52 4.21
C TRP A 19 3.88 0.95 5.67
N MET A 20 5.05 1.30 6.22
CA MET A 20 5.18 1.77 7.60
C MET A 20 4.86 3.26 7.66
N LEU A 21 3.76 3.62 8.33
CA LEU A 21 3.35 5.01 8.55
C LEU A 21 3.36 5.34 10.03
N GLN A 22 3.68 6.59 10.35
CA GLN A 22 3.57 7.09 11.71
C GLN A 22 2.15 7.64 11.95
N VAL A 23 1.42 7.00 12.86
CA VAL A 23 0.09 7.41 13.30
C VAL A 23 0.18 7.74 14.79
N ASP A 24 -0.14 8.98 15.16
CA ASP A 24 -0.07 9.47 16.55
C ASP A 24 1.27 9.20 17.25
N GLY A 25 2.36 9.29 16.51
CA GLY A 25 3.72 9.07 17.03
C GLY A 25 4.19 7.61 16.99
N ILE A 26 3.31 6.65 16.66
CA ILE A 26 3.62 5.21 16.60
C ILE A 26 3.76 4.78 15.15
N VAL A 27 4.84 4.04 14.82
CA VAL A 27 5.02 3.47 13.49
C VAL A 27 4.22 2.17 13.37
N VAL A 28 3.30 2.13 12.42
CA VAL A 28 2.38 1.01 12.17
C VAL A 28 2.45 0.55 10.72
N ASP A 29 2.25 -0.74 10.48
CA ASP A 29 2.03 -1.25 9.12
C ASP A 29 0.59 -0.91 8.70
N ILE A 30 0.45 0.04 7.78
CA ILE A 30 -0.86 0.56 7.36
C ILE A 30 -1.74 -0.51 6.71
N ARG A 31 -1.16 -1.60 6.19
CA ARG A 31 -1.92 -2.71 5.58
C ARG A 31 -2.70 -3.52 6.62
N GLN A 32 -2.26 -3.50 7.87
CA GLN A 32 -2.92 -4.17 8.98
C GLN A 32 -3.77 -3.22 9.82
N ALA A 33 -3.74 -1.92 9.50
CA ALA A 33 -4.55 -0.91 10.17
C ALA A 33 -6.04 -1.05 9.79
N PRO A 34 -6.96 -0.51 10.60
CA PRO A 34 -8.38 -0.41 10.26
C PRO A 34 -8.63 0.24 8.90
N LEU A 35 -9.75 -0.12 8.25
CA LEU A 35 -10.12 0.38 6.92
C LEU A 35 -10.13 1.91 6.85
N GLU A 36 -10.63 2.58 7.89
CA GLU A 36 -10.68 4.04 7.96
C GLU A 36 -9.29 4.67 7.84
N LEU A 37 -8.26 4.08 8.47
CA LEU A 37 -6.88 4.57 8.35
C LEU A 37 -6.28 4.28 6.97
N GLN A 38 -6.62 3.14 6.37
CA GLN A 38 -6.19 2.83 5.00
C GLN A 38 -6.81 3.80 3.98
N GLU A 39 -8.08 4.16 4.14
CA GLU A 39 -8.76 5.14 3.28
C GLU A 39 -8.12 6.53 3.41
N LEU A 40 -7.85 6.98 4.64
CA LEU A 40 -7.13 8.24 4.87
C LEU A 40 -5.71 8.22 4.27
N ALA A 41 -5.00 7.09 4.34
CA ALA A 41 -3.68 6.95 3.73
C ALA A 41 -3.76 6.94 2.19
N PHE A 42 -4.83 6.40 1.61
CA PHE A 42 -5.06 6.38 0.17
C PHE A 42 -5.43 7.79 -0.35
N GLU A 43 -6.33 8.49 0.33
CA GLU A 43 -6.70 9.88 0.01
C GLU A 43 -5.49 10.82 0.03
N GLN A 44 -4.55 10.58 0.96
CA GLN A 44 -3.29 11.33 1.04
C GLN A 44 -2.20 10.83 0.08
N SER A 45 -2.49 9.84 -0.77
CA SER A 45 -1.53 9.21 -1.70
C SER A 45 -0.31 8.58 -1.00
N TYR A 46 -0.39 8.25 0.29
CA TYR A 46 0.65 7.52 1.01
C TYR A 46 0.68 6.04 0.61
N ILE A 47 -0.46 5.49 0.21
CA ILE A 47 -0.55 4.14 -0.34
C ILE A 47 -1.22 4.17 -1.72
N PRO A 48 -0.80 3.30 -2.65
CA PRO A 48 -1.32 3.28 -4.02
C PRO A 48 -2.70 2.62 -4.14
N PHE A 49 -3.16 1.87 -3.14
CA PHE A 49 -4.49 1.23 -3.09
C PHE A 49 -4.79 0.70 -1.68
N ILE A 50 -6.05 0.36 -1.42
CA ILE A 50 -6.55 -0.16 -0.14
C ILE A 50 -6.64 -1.70 -0.20
N PRO A 51 -5.74 -2.46 0.45
CA PRO A 51 -5.75 -3.92 0.39
C PRO A 51 -7.00 -4.54 1.01
N SER A 52 -7.58 -3.93 2.06
CA SER A 52 -8.78 -4.47 2.73
C SER A 52 -10.06 -4.42 1.90
N ARG A 53 -10.07 -3.71 0.76
CA ARG A 53 -11.22 -3.72 -0.18
C ARG A 53 -11.18 -4.93 -1.14
N GLN A 54 -10.04 -5.60 -1.26
CA GLN A 54 -9.82 -6.68 -2.24
C GLN A 54 -9.83 -8.09 -1.61
N GLN A 55 -10.25 -8.23 -0.35
CA GLN A 55 -10.25 -9.51 0.37
C GLN A 55 -11.57 -10.26 0.27
#